data_AF-A0A6V7K4X6-F1
#
_entry.id   AF-A0A6V7K4X6-F1
#
_cell.length_a   1.000
_cell.length_b   1.000
_cell.length_c   1.000
_cell.angle_alpha   90.00
_cell.angle_beta   90.00
_cell.angle_gamma   90.00
#
_symmetry.space_group_name_H-M   'P 1'
#
loop_
_entity.id
_entity.type
_entity.pdbx_description
1 polymer ?
#
loop_
_entity_poly.entity_id
_entity_poly.type
_entity_poly.pdbx_seq_one_letter_code
_entity_poly.pdbx_strand_id
1 'polypeptide(L)' 'PERIDPQRARGYDVRSDVWSLGITLMEVATGYFPYPKWNSVFEQLYQVVQGDPPRLSPNGNGYHFTMEFVNFVNT' A
#
# COMPACT_ATOMS: atom_id res chain seq x y z
N PRO A 1 -0.47 6.99 1.45
CA PRO A 1 -0.80 7.70 2.70
C PRO A 1 0.01 7.14 3.87
N GLU A 2 0.60 8.04 4.66
CA GLU A 2 1.60 7.77 5.69
C GLU A 2 1.02 7.03 6.92
N ARG A 3 1.73 6.04 7.47
CA ARG A 3 1.41 5.40 8.76
C ARG A 3 1.89 6.30 9.90
N ILE A 4 1.02 7.16 10.43
CA ILE A 4 1.35 8.01 11.59
C ILE A 4 1.07 7.23 12.88
N ASP A 5 2.14 6.75 13.53
CA ASP A 5 2.11 6.16 14.87
C ASP A 5 2.48 7.23 15.93
N PRO A 6 1.54 7.65 16.79
CA PRO A 6 1.77 8.72 17.76
C PRO A 6 2.74 8.35 18.90
N GLN A 7 3.06 7.07 19.14
CA GLN A 7 4.07 6.68 20.13
C GLN A 7 5.51 6.73 19.57
N ARG A 8 5.67 6.77 18.25
CA ARG A 8 6.95 6.95 17.55
C ARG A 8 7.05 8.37 17.03
N ALA A 9 7.09 9.34 17.93
CA ALA A 9 7.44 10.74 17.62
C ALA A 9 8.92 10.93 17.19
N ARG A 10 9.44 10.03 16.33
CA ARG A 10 10.51 10.32 15.37
C ARG A 10 9.90 10.13 14.00
N GLY A 11 9.13 11.14 13.61
CA GLY A 11 8.42 11.20 12.34
C GLY A 11 9.36 10.90 11.18
N TYR A 12 8.86 10.09 10.26
CA TYR A 12 9.56 9.63 9.07
C TYR A 12 10.65 8.57 9.30
N ASP A 13 10.42 7.42 8.68
CA ASP A 13 11.38 6.34 8.54
C ASP A 13 11.40 5.98 7.05
N VAL A 14 12.55 5.56 6.51
CA VAL A 14 12.70 5.11 5.11
C VAL A 14 11.65 4.06 4.75
N ARG A 15 11.15 3.31 5.73
CA ARG A 15 10.04 2.37 5.56
C ARG A 15 8.75 3.00 5.05
N SER A 16 8.47 4.26 5.35
CA SER A 16 7.33 5.01 4.83
C SER A 16 7.45 5.24 3.31
N ASP A 17 8.66 5.48 2.80
CA ASP A 17 8.93 5.61 1.36
C ASP A 17 8.82 4.28 0.63
N VAL A 18 9.36 3.22 1.22
CA VAL A 18 9.24 1.86 0.66
C VAL A 18 7.77 1.47 0.56
N TRP A 19 6.98 1.78 1.58
CA TRP A 19 5.54 1.55 1.56
C TRP A 19 4.83 2.35 0.47
N SER A 20 5.09 3.66 0.38
CA SER A 20 4.43 4.51 -0.63
C SER A 20 4.81 4.08 -2.05
N LEU A 21 6.05 3.66 -2.28
CA LEU A 21 6.51 3.06 -3.52
C LEU A 21 5.72 1.78 -3.87
N GLY A 22 5.53 0.88 -2.91
CA GLY A 22 4.73 -0.34 -3.13
C GLY A 22 3.30 -0.04 -3.58
N ILE A 23 2.65 0.96 -2.96
CA ILE A 23 1.32 1.42 -3.37
C ILE A 23 1.34 2.02 -4.77
N THR A 24 2.31 2.88 -5.09
CA THR A 24 2.44 3.48 -6.43
C THR A 24 2.68 2.42 -7.50
N LEU A 25 3.53 1.44 -7.25
CA LEU A 25 3.79 0.34 -8.20
C LEU A 25 2.53 -0.48 -8.45
N MET A 26 1.74 -0.77 -7.41
CA MET A 26 0.47 -1.48 -7.54
C MET A 26 -0.55 -0.68 -8.35
N GLU A 27 -0.66 0.63 -8.10
CA GLU A 27 -1.57 1.51 -8.84
C GLU A 27 -1.18 1.64 -10.31
N VAL A 28 0.10 1.84 -10.62
CA VAL A 28 0.59 1.94 -12.00
C VAL A 28 0.45 0.62 -12.75
N ALA A 29 0.70 -0.52 -12.08
CA ALA A 29 0.64 -1.83 -12.72
C ALA A 29 -0.80 -2.31 -12.97
N THR A 30 -1.76 -1.90 -12.14
CA THR A 30 -3.16 -2.35 -12.24
C THR A 30 -4.09 -1.29 -12.84
N GLY A 31 -3.68 -0.02 -12.84
CA GLY A 31 -4.51 1.13 -13.17
C GLY A 31 -5.48 1.57 -12.05
N TYR A 32 -5.41 0.94 -10.87
CA TYR A 32 -6.35 1.19 -9.76
C TYR A 32 -5.62 1.41 -8.44
N PHE A 33 -6.01 2.46 -7.72
CA PHE A 33 -5.57 2.67 -6.34
C PHE A 33 -6.09 1.52 -5.45
N PRO A 34 -5.25 0.89 -4.61
CA PRO A 34 -5.59 -0.39 -3.97
C PRO A 34 -6.50 -0.27 -2.75
N TYR A 35 -6.84 0.95 -2.35
CA TYR A 35 -7.78 1.21 -1.27
C TYR A 35 -9.08 1.83 -1.78
N PRO A 36 -10.21 1.58 -1.10
CA PRO A 36 -11.46 2.24 -1.43
C PRO A 36 -11.37 3.74 -1.15
N LYS A 37 -12.31 4.50 -1.71
CA LYS A 37 -12.51 5.88 -1.29
C LYS A 37 -13.01 5.89 0.15
N TRP A 38 -12.34 6.66 1.00
CA TRP A 38 -12.74 6.87 2.39
C TRP A 38 -13.72 8.03 2.53
N ASN A 39 -14.63 7.94 3.50
CA ASN A 39 -15.53 9.05 3.83
C ASN A 39 -14.88 10.03 4.80
N SER A 40 -13.85 9.59 5.53
CA SER A 40 -13.10 10.40 6.49
C SER A 40 -11.61 10.07 6.49
N VAL A 41 -10.79 11.10 6.76
CA VAL A 41 -9.34 10.95 6.96
C VAL A 41 -9.03 10.02 8.13
N PHE A 42 -9.91 9.94 9.14
CA PHE A 42 -9.73 8.99 10.24
C PHE A 42 -9.86 7.52 9.80
N GLU A 43 -10.78 7.21 8.88
CA GLU A 43 -10.93 5.86 8.33
C GLU A 43 -9.69 5.46 7.52
N GLN A 44 -9.17 6.42 6.74
CA GLN A 44 -7.93 6.26 6.00
C GLN A 44 -6.75 5.97 6.93
N LEU A 45 -6.55 6.79 7.96
CA LEU A 45 -5.49 6.61 8.94
C LEU A 45 -5.64 5.27 9.66
N TYR A 46 -6.86 4.91 10.07
CA TYR A 46 -7.14 3.62 10.71
C TYR A 46 -6.80 2.45 9.79
N GLN A 47 -7.25 2.45 8.54
CA GLN A 47 -6.95 1.36 7.60
C GLN A 47 -5.44 1.28 7.29
N VAL A 48 -4.78 2.42 7.16
CA VAL A 48 -3.35 2.46 6.90
C VAL A 48 -2.57 1.92 8.11
N VAL A 49 -2.93 2.29 9.34
CA VAL A 49 -2.18 1.91 10.55
C VAL A 49 -2.53 0.51 11.07
N GLN A 50 -3.81 0.15 11.07
CA GLN A 50 -4.35 -1.06 11.70
C GLN A 50 -4.79 -2.13 10.70
N GLY A 51 -5.05 -1.75 9.45
CA GLY A 51 -5.51 -2.67 8.41
C GLY A 51 -4.37 -3.48 7.78
N ASP A 52 -4.75 -4.60 7.17
CA ASP A 52 -3.84 -5.40 6.38
C ASP A 52 -3.33 -4.63 5.15
N PRO A 53 -2.06 -4.81 4.76
CA PRO A 53 -1.54 -4.26 3.51
C PRO A 53 -2.30 -4.82 2.30
N PRO A 54 -2.54 -4.02 1.25
CA PRO A 54 -3.02 -4.55 -0.01
C PRO A 54 -1.97 -5.48 -0.59
N ARG A 55 -2.42 -6.54 -1.28
CA ARG A 55 -1.53 -7.52 -1.91
C ARG A 55 -1.84 -7.63 -3.39
N LEU A 56 -0.77 -7.62 -4.19
CA LEU A 56 -0.86 -7.88 -5.61
C LEU A 56 -1.02 -9.38 -5.84
N SER A 57 -1.98 -9.76 -6.69
CA SER A 57 -2.15 -11.13 -7.14
C SER A 57 -1.37 -11.37 -8.44
N PRO A 58 -0.74 -12.54 -8.63
CA PRO A 58 -0.01 -12.85 -9.87
C PRO A 58 -0.90 -12.89 -11.10
N ASN A 59 -2.17 -13.29 -10.92
CA ASN A 59 -3.20 -13.32 -11.95
C ASN A 59 -4.45 -12.63 -11.42
N GLY A 60 -4.92 -11.59 -12.12
CA GLY A 60 -6.13 -10.85 -11.72
C GLY A 60 -6.46 -9.73 -12.69
N ASN A 61 -7.77 -9.49 -12.92
CA ASN A 61 -8.28 -8.39 -13.74
C ASN A 61 -7.61 -8.22 -15.13
N GLY A 62 -7.22 -9.33 -15.77
CA GLY A 62 -6.61 -9.33 -17.10
C GLY A 62 -5.09 -9.12 -17.13
N TYR A 63 -4.45 -8.99 -15.95
CA TYR A 63 -2.99 -8.87 -15.84
C TYR A 63 -2.35 -10.21 -15.44
N HIS A 64 -1.14 -10.42 -15.95
CA HIS A 64 -0.25 -11.53 -15.59
C HIS A 64 1.11 -10.96 -15.18
N PHE A 65 1.43 -11.03 -13.89
CA PHE A 65 2.69 -10.53 -13.35
C PHE A 65 3.68 -11.66 -13.10
N THR A 66 4.97 -11.35 -13.23
CA THR A 66 6.02 -12.27 -12.78
C THR A 66 5.94 -12.44 -11.26
N MET A 67 6.28 -13.64 -10.78
CA MET A 67 6.31 -13.90 -9.34
C MET A 67 7.33 -13.01 -8.62
N GLU A 68 8.41 -12.62 -9.31
CA GLU A 68 9.40 -11.67 -8.80
C GLU A 68 8.78 -10.30 -8.50
N PHE A 69 7.98 -9.76 -9.41
CA PHE A 69 7.29 -8.48 -9.20
C PHE A 69 6.25 -8.57 -8.08
N VAL A 70 5.47 -9.66 -8.04
CA VAL A 70 4.50 -9.91 -6.98
C VAL A 70 5.17 -9.99 -5.61
N ASN A 71 6.27 -10.73 -5.51
CA ASN A 71 7.02 -10.85 -4.27
C ASN A 71 7.62 -9.51 -3.84
N PHE A 72 8.17 -8.73 -4.78
CA PHE A 72 8.73 -7.41 -4.51
C PHE A 72 7.67 -6.44 -3.94
N VAL A 73 6.48 -6.39 -4.53
CA VAL A 73 5.39 -5.50 -4.08
C VAL A 73 4.77 -5.96 -2.76
N ASN A 74 4.75 -7.28 -2.49
CA ASN A 74 4.10 -7.86 -1.31
C ASN A 74 5.06 -8.09 -0.11
N THR A 75 6.31 -7.61 -0.19
CA THR A 75 7.29 -7.70 0.91
C THR A 75 6.95 -6.74 2.04
#